data_AF-A0A7R7DLF6-F1
#
_entry.id   AF-A0A7R7DLF6-F1
#
_cell.length_a   1.000
_cell.length_b   1.000
_cell.length_c   1.000
_cell.angle_alpha   90.00
_cell.angle_beta   90.00
_cell.angle_gamma   90.00
#
_symmetry.space_group_name_H-M   'P 1'
#
loop_
_entity.id
_entity.type
_entity.pdbx_description
1 polymer ?
#
loop_
_entity_poly.entity_id
_entity_poly.type
_entity_poly.pdbx_seq_one_letter_code
_entity_poly.pdbx_strand_id
1 'polypeptide(L)'
;MFDEPVLHVGQKSRIRRDYGFAATPDELVGMSATDLRHALAVGAPDDAGLLIVSDTPVEYITEDVVSSSGVEFEVDTAGLLMLVYVEVAEWVDDEKVLHDRLQQLLSDLLDRKRCALISAEHDLNQVGAGPYLTQLTLRPSTRAQTVDHLYRLGIEIQALVNASDGGELTRESTLNLLRAGHGAVLIGQPEGAWLDVKSQLYDITRLRGKVSMAQAVARFANSGGGVVVFGMGTKKVGSGEVVASIHPVPTDGHTVRRHRQALEAHVYPLPTGLDVEIVPADGGTLLVVHVPPQLDTVKPFLVHGAIVDDRVEGAFISIVRRHGEDTIPTTAPAVHAAMSINRVLDRLEGQLDRPMRQ
;
A
#
# COMPACT_ATOMS: atom_id res chain seq x y z
N MET A 1 12.36 -45.72 -24.38
CA MET A 1 12.69 -44.85 -23.25
C MET A 1 12.93 -43.49 -23.89
N PHE A 2 11.88 -42.67 -23.95
CA PHE A 2 12.01 -41.32 -24.48
C PHE A 2 12.64 -40.49 -23.37
N ASP A 3 13.70 -39.74 -23.67
CA ASP A 3 14.30 -38.84 -22.69
C ASP A 3 13.24 -37.81 -22.28
N GLU A 4 12.96 -37.73 -20.98
CA GLU A 4 12.04 -36.73 -20.45
C GLU A 4 12.58 -35.33 -20.77
N PRO A 5 11.75 -34.41 -21.29
CA PRO A 5 12.20 -33.07 -21.60
C PRO A 5 12.77 -32.38 -20.35
N VAL A 6 14.01 -31.89 -20.45
CA VAL A 6 14.71 -31.22 -19.35
C VAL A 6 14.82 -29.73 -19.66
N LEU A 7 14.33 -28.89 -18.75
CA LEU A 7 14.56 -27.45 -18.76
C LEU A 7 15.91 -27.17 -18.10
N HIS A 8 16.83 -26.60 -18.88
CA HIS A 8 18.12 -26.12 -18.38
C HIS A 8 18.06 -24.61 -18.22
N VAL A 9 18.18 -24.12 -16.98
CA VAL A 9 18.31 -22.67 -16.72
C VAL A 9 19.47 -22.41 -15.77
N GLY A 10 20.51 -21.73 -16.28
CA GLY A 10 21.78 -21.60 -15.57
C GLY A 10 22.44 -22.96 -15.31
N GLN A 11 22.81 -23.24 -14.06
CA GLN A 11 23.42 -24.51 -13.64
C GLN A 11 22.40 -25.56 -13.15
N LYS A 12 21.10 -25.26 -13.22
CA LYS A 12 20.05 -26.16 -12.72
C LYS A 12 19.30 -26.80 -13.89
N SER A 13 18.96 -28.06 -13.69
CA SER A 13 18.11 -28.85 -14.59
C SER A 13 16.79 -29.16 -13.89
N ARG A 14 15.70 -29.14 -14.66
CA ARG A 14 14.36 -29.51 -14.21
C ARG A 14 13.75 -30.50 -15.17
N ILE A 15 13.17 -31.55 -14.63
CA ILE A 15 12.45 -32.55 -15.40
C ILE A 15 11.03 -32.05 -15.61
N ARG A 16 10.54 -32.10 -16.84
CA ARG A 16 9.14 -31.78 -17.15
C ARG A 16 8.25 -32.87 -16.56
N ARG A 17 7.20 -32.46 -15.85
CA ARG A 17 6.10 -33.33 -15.42
C ARG A 17 4.82 -32.96 -16.15
N ASP A 18 3.72 -33.65 -15.85
CA ASP A 18 2.42 -33.42 -16.50
C ASP A 18 1.89 -31.98 -16.31
N TYR A 19 2.28 -31.32 -15.21
CA TYR A 19 1.98 -29.91 -14.91
C TYR A 19 3.04 -28.92 -15.44
N GLY A 20 4.01 -29.37 -16.24
CA GLY A 20 5.12 -28.54 -16.72
C GLY A 20 6.36 -28.60 -15.84
N PHE A 21 7.04 -27.47 -15.64
CA PHE A 21 8.22 -27.35 -14.79
C PHE A 21 7.86 -26.69 -13.45
N ALA A 22 8.58 -27.03 -12.39
CA ALA A 22 8.43 -26.38 -11.09
C ALA A 22 9.76 -25.88 -10.52
N ALA A 23 9.70 -24.77 -9.79
CA ALA A 23 10.80 -24.21 -9.02
C ALA A 23 10.28 -23.55 -7.74
N THR A 24 11.11 -23.49 -6.71
CA THR A 24 10.82 -22.63 -5.55
C THR A 24 11.40 -21.23 -5.73
N PRO A 25 10.92 -20.21 -4.99
CA PRO A 25 11.44 -18.83 -5.10
C PRO A 25 12.97 -18.71 -4.98
N ASP A 26 13.57 -19.44 -4.03
CA ASP A 26 15.02 -19.44 -3.82
C ASP A 26 15.80 -19.96 -5.03
N GLU A 27 15.15 -20.78 -5.86
CA GLU A 27 15.76 -21.34 -7.06
C GLU A 27 15.73 -20.41 -8.26
N LEU A 28 14.93 -19.35 -8.21
CA LEU A 28 14.85 -18.32 -9.25
C LEU A 28 16.02 -17.33 -9.18
N VAL A 29 16.75 -17.31 -8.06
CA VAL A 29 17.87 -16.39 -7.84
C VAL A 29 18.98 -16.65 -8.85
N GLY A 30 19.38 -15.60 -9.58
CA GLY A 30 20.41 -15.65 -10.61
C GLY A 30 19.94 -16.22 -11.96
N MET A 31 18.67 -16.63 -12.07
CA MET A 31 18.07 -17.10 -13.32
C MET A 31 17.77 -15.92 -14.24
N SER A 32 18.30 -15.93 -15.46
CA SER A 32 18.02 -14.91 -16.49
C SER A 32 16.63 -15.11 -17.09
N ALA A 33 15.83 -14.05 -17.21
CA ALA A 33 14.52 -14.12 -17.85
C ALA A 33 14.62 -14.42 -19.36
N THR A 34 15.73 -14.04 -19.99
CA THR A 34 15.99 -14.38 -21.40
C THR A 34 16.29 -15.88 -21.55
N ASP A 35 17.02 -16.45 -20.60
CA ASP A 35 17.39 -17.87 -20.61
C ASP A 35 16.16 -18.72 -20.31
N LEU A 36 15.34 -18.32 -19.33
CA LEU A 36 14.07 -18.99 -19.05
C LEU A 36 13.17 -19.02 -20.29
N ARG A 37 12.96 -17.87 -20.95
CA ARG A 37 12.16 -17.79 -22.19
C ARG A 37 12.67 -18.77 -23.25
N HIS A 38 13.99 -18.82 -23.47
CA HIS A 38 14.57 -19.73 -24.46
C HIS A 38 14.40 -21.20 -24.05
N ALA A 39 14.64 -21.50 -22.78
CA ALA A 39 14.54 -22.85 -22.25
C ALA A 39 13.10 -23.38 -22.32
N LEU A 40 12.08 -22.56 -21.99
CA LEU A 40 10.68 -22.94 -22.10
C LEU A 40 10.27 -23.20 -23.55
N ALA A 41 10.73 -22.35 -24.49
CA ALA A 41 10.42 -22.51 -25.92
C ALA A 41 11.05 -23.77 -26.53
N VAL A 42 12.18 -24.23 -25.99
CA VAL A 42 12.85 -25.46 -26.43
C VAL A 42 12.30 -26.70 -25.73
N GLY A 43 11.98 -26.60 -24.43
CA GLY A 43 11.54 -27.72 -23.59
C GLY A 43 10.09 -28.18 -23.85
N ALA A 44 9.30 -27.38 -24.56
CA ALA A 44 7.93 -27.70 -24.95
C ALA A 44 7.61 -27.12 -26.34
N PRO A 45 8.01 -27.80 -27.43
CA PRO A 45 7.73 -27.33 -28.79
C PRO A 45 6.27 -27.54 -29.23
N ASP A 46 5.57 -28.51 -28.62
CA ASP A 46 4.21 -28.91 -28.99
C ASP A 46 3.13 -28.47 -27.96
N ASP A 47 3.54 -28.02 -26.77
CA ASP A 47 2.69 -27.47 -25.72
C ASP A 47 3.28 -26.15 -25.22
N ALA A 48 2.49 -25.29 -24.61
CA ALA A 48 3.04 -24.11 -23.95
C ALA A 48 3.96 -24.51 -22.78
N GLY A 49 5.23 -24.13 -22.86
CA GLY A 49 6.19 -24.37 -21.78
C GLY A 49 5.81 -23.55 -20.55
N LEU A 50 5.36 -24.22 -19.49
CA LEU A 50 4.96 -23.61 -18.22
C LEU A 50 5.98 -23.87 -17.11
N LEU A 51 6.37 -22.81 -16.39
CA LEU A 51 7.09 -22.88 -15.12
C LEU A 51 6.19 -22.38 -14.00
N ILE A 52 5.85 -23.28 -13.07
CA ILE A 52 5.10 -22.99 -11.86
C ILE A 52 6.11 -22.65 -10.74
N VAL A 53 5.88 -21.52 -10.07
CA VAL A 53 6.64 -21.18 -8.86
C VAL A 53 5.85 -21.64 -7.65
N SER A 54 6.43 -22.52 -6.85
CA SER A 54 5.76 -23.14 -5.69
C SER A 54 6.48 -22.82 -4.39
N ASP A 55 5.70 -22.49 -3.35
CA ASP A 55 6.21 -22.41 -1.98
C ASP A 55 6.45 -23.80 -1.36
N THR A 56 5.89 -24.84 -1.99
CA THR A 56 6.14 -26.23 -1.60
C THR A 56 7.44 -26.72 -2.26
N PRO A 57 8.36 -27.36 -1.51
CA PRO A 57 9.57 -27.91 -2.11
C PRO A 57 9.24 -28.88 -3.26
N VAL A 58 10.00 -28.82 -4.34
CA VAL A 58 9.70 -29.50 -5.62
C VAL A 58 9.56 -31.02 -5.47
N GLU A 59 10.24 -31.62 -4.48
CA GLU A 59 10.12 -33.03 -4.14
C GLU A 59 8.73 -33.44 -3.60
N TYR A 60 7.93 -32.50 -3.11
CA TYR A 60 6.58 -32.73 -2.60
C TYR A 60 5.46 -32.32 -3.57
N ILE A 61 5.81 -31.71 -4.71
CA ILE A 61 4.83 -31.34 -5.73
C ILE A 61 4.42 -32.60 -6.49
N THR A 62 3.15 -32.97 -6.41
CA THR A 62 2.54 -34.10 -7.15
C THR A 62 1.48 -33.58 -8.11
N GLU A 63 1.03 -34.41 -9.06
CA GLU A 63 -0.09 -34.06 -9.96
C GLU A 63 -1.34 -33.62 -9.18
N ASP A 64 -1.59 -34.23 -8.02
CA ASP A 64 -2.73 -33.90 -7.16
C ASP A 64 -2.48 -32.72 -6.19
N VAL A 65 -1.24 -32.23 -6.09
CA VAL A 65 -0.82 -31.22 -5.09
C VAL A 65 0.17 -30.25 -5.73
N VAL A 66 -0.34 -29.37 -6.58
CA VAL A 66 0.41 -28.23 -7.12
C VAL A 66 -0.01 -26.98 -6.37
N SER A 67 0.77 -26.57 -5.36
CA SER A 67 0.56 -25.28 -4.69
C SER A 67 1.32 -24.20 -5.45
N SER A 68 0.66 -23.49 -6.36
CA SER A 68 1.23 -22.30 -6.97
C SER A 68 1.34 -21.20 -5.91
N SER A 69 2.44 -20.45 -5.93
CA SER A 69 2.56 -19.15 -5.24
C SER A 69 1.66 -18.08 -5.86
N GLY A 70 0.94 -18.42 -6.93
CA GLY A 70 0.10 -17.52 -7.71
C GLY A 70 0.89 -16.70 -8.74
N VAL A 71 2.17 -17.02 -8.97
CA VAL A 71 2.96 -16.47 -10.07
C VAL A 71 3.56 -17.60 -10.89
N GLU A 72 3.31 -17.57 -12.19
CA GLU A 72 3.76 -18.59 -13.14
C GLU A 72 4.34 -17.92 -14.39
N PHE A 73 5.12 -18.70 -15.16
CA PHE A 73 5.75 -18.21 -16.38
C PHE A 73 5.48 -19.14 -17.55
N GLU A 74 5.04 -18.56 -18.65
CA GLU A 74 4.78 -19.28 -19.90
C GLU A 74 5.52 -18.59 -21.05
N VAL A 75 5.60 -19.25 -22.21
CA VAL A 75 6.11 -18.64 -23.43
C VAL A 75 5.08 -18.76 -24.54
N ASP A 76 4.82 -17.65 -25.22
CA ASP A 76 4.03 -17.59 -26.45
C ASP A 76 4.93 -17.21 -27.65
N THR A 77 4.30 -17.02 -28.81
CA THR A 77 5.02 -16.61 -30.03
C THR A 77 5.65 -15.21 -29.95
N ALA A 78 5.18 -14.36 -29.03
CA ALA A 78 5.67 -12.99 -28.82
C ALA A 78 6.76 -12.90 -27.73
N GLY A 79 6.83 -13.85 -26.80
CA GLY A 79 7.87 -13.94 -25.79
C GLY A 79 7.42 -14.56 -24.46
N LEU A 80 8.09 -14.17 -23.38
CA LEU A 80 7.79 -14.62 -22.03
C LEU A 80 6.51 -13.94 -21.53
N LEU A 81 5.60 -14.73 -20.99
CA LEU A 81 4.43 -14.31 -20.24
C LEU A 81 4.64 -14.59 -18.76
N MET A 82 4.07 -13.72 -17.93
CA MET A 82 3.98 -13.89 -16.49
C MET A 82 2.50 -13.92 -16.13
N LEU A 83 2.05 -15.04 -15.57
CA LEU A 83 0.68 -15.23 -15.14
C LEU A 83 0.63 -14.94 -13.64
N VAL A 84 -0.28 -14.06 -13.23
CA VAL A 84 -0.42 -13.66 -11.83
C VAL A 84 -1.86 -13.88 -11.41
N TYR A 85 -2.07 -14.70 -10.39
CA TYR A 85 -3.38 -15.04 -9.86
C TYR A 85 -3.68 -14.15 -8.65
N VAL A 86 -4.78 -13.40 -8.74
CA VAL A 86 -5.21 -12.41 -7.74
C VAL A 86 -6.65 -12.67 -7.31
N GLU A 87 -7.01 -12.17 -6.14
CA GLU A 87 -8.38 -12.24 -5.62
C GLU A 87 -9.06 -10.88 -5.79
N VAL A 88 -10.21 -10.87 -6.45
CA VAL A 88 -11.04 -9.67 -6.65
C VAL A 88 -12.40 -9.92 -6.00
N ALA A 89 -12.88 -9.05 -5.10
CA ALA A 89 -14.15 -9.32 -4.42
C ALA A 89 -15.38 -9.19 -5.32
N GLU A 90 -15.29 -8.35 -6.36
CA GLU A 90 -16.40 -8.09 -7.27
C GLU A 90 -16.24 -8.86 -8.58
N TRP A 91 -17.28 -9.60 -8.95
CA TRP A 91 -17.37 -10.19 -10.27
C TRP A 91 -17.69 -9.10 -11.29
N VAL A 92 -16.89 -9.06 -12.35
CA VAL A 92 -17.07 -8.15 -13.47
C VAL A 92 -17.27 -9.00 -14.72
N ASP A 93 -18.51 -9.03 -15.22
CA ASP A 93 -18.88 -9.84 -16.41
C ASP A 93 -18.14 -9.42 -17.68
N ASP A 94 -17.77 -8.15 -17.79
CA ASP A 94 -17.07 -7.59 -18.94
C ASP A 94 -15.56 -7.59 -18.70
N GLU A 95 -14.85 -8.52 -19.34
CA GLU A 95 -13.39 -8.65 -19.28
C GLU A 95 -12.66 -7.35 -19.66
N LYS A 96 -13.22 -6.55 -20.58
CA LYS A 96 -12.62 -5.27 -20.95
C LYS A 96 -12.74 -4.26 -19.81
N VAL A 97 -13.88 -4.23 -19.12
CA VAL A 97 -14.06 -3.35 -17.95
C VAL A 97 -13.13 -3.77 -16.81
N LEU A 98 -12.99 -5.07 -16.56
CA LEU A 98 -12.04 -5.61 -15.59
C LEU A 98 -10.60 -5.23 -15.94
N HIS A 99 -10.21 -5.45 -17.20
CA HIS A 99 -8.89 -5.10 -17.72
C HIS A 99 -8.60 -3.60 -17.57
N ASP A 100 -9.51 -2.72 -18.01
CA ASP A 100 -9.34 -1.26 -17.93
C ASP A 100 -9.19 -0.81 -16.46
N ARG A 101 -9.97 -1.38 -15.54
CA ARG A 101 -9.91 -1.10 -14.09
C ARG A 101 -8.56 -1.51 -13.49
N LEU A 102 -8.09 -2.72 -13.77
CA LEU A 102 -6.81 -3.23 -13.27
C LEU A 102 -5.62 -2.53 -13.95
N GLN A 103 -5.73 -2.20 -15.22
CA GLN A 103 -4.73 -1.43 -15.96
C GLN A 103 -4.58 -0.03 -15.35
N GLN A 104 -5.67 0.62 -14.95
CA GLN A 104 -5.61 1.91 -14.27
C GLN A 104 -4.85 1.79 -12.94
N LEU A 105 -5.19 0.81 -12.10
CA LEU A 105 -4.55 0.56 -10.81
C LEU A 105 -3.04 0.23 -10.94
N LEU A 106 -2.69 -0.61 -11.91
CA LEU A 106 -1.34 -1.16 -12.06
C LEU A 106 -0.42 -0.32 -12.96
N SER A 107 -0.96 0.63 -13.73
CA SER A 107 -0.23 1.40 -14.74
C SER A 107 1.14 1.90 -14.29
N ASP A 108 1.19 2.65 -13.19
CA ASP A 108 2.44 3.20 -12.66
C ASP A 108 3.44 2.13 -12.20
N LEU A 109 2.97 1.00 -11.68
CA LEU A 109 3.83 -0.11 -11.28
C LEU A 109 4.42 -0.80 -12.52
N LEU A 110 3.57 -1.09 -13.51
CA LEU A 110 3.93 -1.78 -14.74
C LEU A 110 4.89 -0.95 -15.60
N ASP A 111 4.64 0.35 -15.74
CA ASP A 111 5.51 1.26 -16.50
C ASP A 111 6.92 1.34 -15.91
N ARG A 112 7.04 1.47 -14.57
CA ARG A 112 8.34 1.47 -13.88
C ARG A 112 9.12 0.19 -14.13
N LYS A 113 8.43 -0.94 -14.19
CA LYS A 113 9.02 -2.27 -14.31
C LYS A 113 9.09 -2.76 -15.76
N ARG A 114 8.68 -1.92 -16.73
CA ARG A 114 8.64 -2.22 -18.16
C ARG A 114 7.87 -3.50 -18.46
N CYS A 115 6.67 -3.57 -17.90
CA CYS A 115 5.73 -4.68 -18.06
C CYS A 115 4.41 -4.15 -18.63
N ALA A 116 3.67 -4.98 -19.35
CA ALA A 116 2.35 -4.63 -19.88
C ALA A 116 1.31 -5.66 -19.43
N LEU A 117 0.10 -5.21 -19.05
CA LEU A 117 -1.03 -6.09 -18.82
C LEU A 117 -1.69 -6.44 -20.16
N ILE A 118 -1.74 -7.72 -20.48
CA ILE A 118 -2.24 -8.24 -21.75
C ILE A 118 -3.71 -8.61 -21.64
N SER A 119 -4.08 -9.38 -20.62
CA SER A 119 -5.47 -9.73 -20.32
C SER A 119 -5.69 -9.86 -18.81
N ALA A 120 -6.94 -9.78 -18.41
CA ALA A 120 -7.41 -10.06 -17.05
C ALA A 120 -8.72 -10.83 -17.17
N GLU A 121 -8.75 -12.05 -16.66
CA GLU A 121 -9.85 -13.00 -16.87
C GLU A 121 -10.19 -13.68 -15.54
N HIS A 122 -11.48 -13.80 -15.22
CA HIS A 122 -11.90 -14.59 -14.06
C HIS A 122 -11.71 -16.07 -14.34
N ASP A 123 -11.21 -16.82 -13.36
CA ASP A 123 -11.18 -18.27 -13.44
C ASP A 123 -12.61 -18.81 -13.34
N LEU A 124 -13.17 -19.17 -14.50
CA LEU A 124 -14.52 -19.73 -14.63
C LEU A 124 -14.68 -21.09 -13.94
N ASN A 125 -13.61 -21.71 -13.44
CA ASN A 125 -13.71 -22.92 -12.63
C ASN A 125 -14.04 -22.62 -11.16
N GLN A 126 -13.94 -21.35 -10.74
CA GLN A 126 -14.24 -20.88 -9.38
C GLN A 126 -15.46 -19.94 -9.36
N VAL A 127 -16.58 -20.39 -9.92
CA VAL A 127 -17.86 -19.64 -9.88
C VAL A 127 -18.55 -19.83 -8.52
N GLY A 128 -18.03 -19.15 -7.50
CA GLY A 128 -18.54 -19.16 -6.12
C GLY A 128 -19.04 -17.79 -5.63
N ALA A 129 -19.39 -17.70 -4.35
CA ALA A 129 -19.44 -16.40 -3.67
C ALA A 129 -17.99 -15.91 -3.48
N GLY A 130 -17.72 -14.65 -3.84
CA GLY A 130 -16.35 -14.11 -3.88
C GLY A 130 -15.54 -14.27 -2.58
N PRO A 131 -14.21 -14.07 -2.63
CA PRO A 131 -13.45 -13.47 -3.74
C PRO A 131 -13.34 -14.36 -4.98
N TYR A 132 -13.30 -13.71 -6.15
CA TYR A 132 -13.15 -14.36 -7.45
C TYR A 132 -11.68 -14.42 -7.81
N LEU A 133 -11.19 -15.61 -8.13
CA LEU A 133 -9.84 -15.79 -8.63
C LEU A 133 -9.77 -15.20 -10.05
N THR A 134 -8.89 -14.24 -10.24
CA THR A 134 -8.64 -13.59 -11.52
C THR A 134 -7.21 -13.88 -11.95
N GLN A 135 -7.03 -14.36 -13.19
CA GLN A 135 -5.73 -14.50 -13.81
C GLN A 135 -5.38 -13.23 -14.57
N LEU A 136 -4.22 -12.66 -14.27
CA LEU A 136 -3.63 -11.56 -15.01
C LEU A 136 -2.53 -12.11 -15.91
N THR A 137 -2.64 -11.85 -17.21
CA THR A 137 -1.58 -12.19 -18.17
C THR A 137 -0.73 -10.96 -18.41
N LEU A 138 0.54 -11.01 -18.03
CA LEU A 138 1.47 -9.89 -18.15
C LEU A 138 2.62 -10.22 -19.09
N ARG A 139 3.11 -9.21 -19.80
CA ARG A 139 4.30 -9.31 -20.65
C ARG A 139 5.43 -8.43 -20.12
N PRO A 140 6.36 -8.99 -19.34
CA PRO A 140 7.51 -8.26 -18.85
C PRO A 140 8.58 -8.09 -19.94
N SER A 141 9.39 -7.04 -19.84
CA SER A 141 10.65 -6.98 -20.57
C SER A 141 11.62 -8.04 -20.05
N THR A 142 12.14 -8.91 -20.92
CA THR A 142 13.10 -9.96 -20.52
C THR A 142 14.55 -9.47 -20.50
N ARG A 143 14.84 -8.32 -21.09
CA ARG A 143 16.21 -7.81 -21.25
C ARG A 143 16.75 -7.32 -19.92
N ALA A 144 17.86 -7.92 -19.49
CA ALA A 144 18.55 -7.60 -18.24
C ALA A 144 17.68 -7.77 -16.97
N GLN A 145 16.67 -8.63 -17.04
CA GLN A 145 15.84 -9.01 -15.89
C GLN A 145 16.16 -10.44 -15.45
N THR A 146 16.05 -10.69 -14.14
CA THR A 146 16.10 -12.03 -13.57
C THR A 146 14.69 -12.55 -13.34
N VAL A 147 14.52 -13.87 -13.30
CA VAL A 147 13.23 -14.50 -13.00
C VAL A 147 12.78 -14.20 -11.58
N ASP A 148 13.71 -14.16 -10.61
CA ASP A 148 13.43 -13.69 -9.24
C ASP A 148 12.86 -12.24 -9.22
N HIS A 149 13.38 -11.34 -10.05
CA HIS A 149 12.84 -9.99 -10.13
C HIS A 149 11.40 -9.97 -10.68
N LEU A 150 11.13 -10.76 -11.72
CA LEU A 150 9.79 -10.88 -12.28
C LEU A 150 8.82 -11.54 -11.30
N TYR A 151 9.28 -12.57 -10.58
CA TYR A 151 8.50 -13.23 -9.54
C TYR A 151 8.09 -12.24 -8.45
N ARG A 152 9.03 -11.44 -7.93
CA ARG A 152 8.73 -10.39 -6.94
C ARG A 152 7.77 -9.33 -7.48
N LEU A 153 7.88 -8.99 -8.77
CA LEU A 153 6.89 -8.11 -9.41
C LEU A 153 5.49 -8.74 -9.41
N GLY A 154 5.38 -10.05 -9.68
CA GLY A 154 4.12 -10.79 -9.56
C GLY A 154 3.54 -10.69 -8.14
N ILE A 155 4.36 -10.90 -7.11
CA ILE A 155 3.96 -10.73 -5.69
C ILE A 155 3.53 -9.28 -5.39
N GLU A 156 4.26 -8.28 -5.88
CA GLU A 156 3.90 -6.85 -5.74
C GLU A 156 2.53 -6.56 -6.38
N ILE A 157 2.23 -7.16 -7.54
CA ILE A 157 0.94 -7.04 -8.23
C ILE A 157 -0.16 -7.69 -7.39
N GLN A 158 0.02 -8.92 -6.91
CA GLN A 158 -0.95 -9.60 -6.05
C GLN A 158 -1.27 -8.76 -4.82
N ALA A 159 -0.25 -8.27 -4.12
CA ALA A 159 -0.42 -7.46 -2.94
C ALA A 159 -1.24 -6.19 -3.23
N LEU A 160 -0.94 -5.49 -4.33
CA LEU A 160 -1.66 -4.27 -4.70
C LEU A 160 -3.10 -4.54 -5.10
N VAL A 161 -3.35 -5.55 -5.95
CA VAL A 161 -4.72 -5.87 -6.41
C VAL A 161 -5.59 -6.31 -5.24
N ASN A 162 -5.10 -7.27 -4.43
CA ASN A 162 -5.84 -7.78 -3.27
C ASN A 162 -6.12 -6.66 -2.24
N ALA A 163 -5.20 -5.71 -2.09
CA ALA A 163 -5.39 -4.55 -1.20
C ALA A 163 -6.36 -3.50 -1.76
N SER A 164 -6.47 -3.38 -3.07
CA SER A 164 -7.35 -2.38 -3.70
C SER A 164 -8.81 -2.81 -3.78
N ASP A 165 -9.12 -4.04 -3.39
CA ASP A 165 -10.42 -4.68 -3.63
C ASP A 165 -10.86 -4.56 -5.11
N GLY A 166 -9.88 -4.71 -6.00
CA GLY A 166 -9.99 -4.49 -7.44
C GLY A 166 -10.09 -3.04 -7.89
N GLY A 167 -10.25 -2.03 -7.02
CA GLY A 167 -10.54 -0.64 -7.42
C GLY A 167 -9.63 0.41 -6.79
N GLU A 168 -9.87 0.76 -5.54
CA GLU A 168 -9.18 1.86 -4.86
C GLU A 168 -8.56 1.38 -3.54
N LEU A 169 -7.35 1.87 -3.26
CA LEU A 169 -6.74 1.65 -1.97
C LEU A 169 -7.52 2.36 -0.87
N THR A 170 -7.71 1.66 0.24
CA THR A 170 -8.26 2.23 1.46
C THR A 170 -7.16 2.47 2.46
N ARG A 171 -7.48 3.21 3.54
CA ARG A 171 -6.57 3.38 4.67
C ARG A 171 -6.12 2.04 5.26
N GLU A 172 -7.07 1.12 5.44
CA GLU A 172 -6.81 -0.16 6.11
C GLU A 172 -5.98 -1.08 5.22
N SER A 173 -6.31 -1.17 3.93
CA SER A 173 -5.53 -1.99 3.01
C SER A 173 -4.13 -1.42 2.76
N THR A 174 -3.98 -0.09 2.72
CA THR A 174 -2.66 0.56 2.68
C THR A 174 -1.83 0.27 3.92
N LEU A 175 -2.45 0.28 5.10
CA LEU A 175 -1.76 -0.06 6.34
C LEU A 175 -1.28 -1.52 6.34
N ASN A 176 -2.10 -2.44 5.81
CA ASN A 176 -1.73 -3.84 5.65
C ASN A 176 -0.57 -4.02 4.65
N LEU A 177 -0.59 -3.33 3.51
CA LEU A 177 0.51 -3.31 2.55
C LEU A 177 1.82 -2.83 3.19
N LEU A 178 1.76 -1.73 3.94
CA LEU A 178 2.92 -1.16 4.64
C LEU A 178 3.48 -2.14 5.67
N ARG A 179 2.63 -2.74 6.50
CA ARG A 179 3.02 -3.73 7.52
C ARG A 179 3.64 -4.98 6.92
N ALA A 180 3.16 -5.40 5.75
CA ALA A 180 3.71 -6.52 4.99
C ALA A 180 5.03 -6.19 4.27
N GLY A 181 5.50 -4.94 4.31
CA GLY A 181 6.73 -4.50 3.65
C GLY A 181 6.57 -4.15 2.17
N HIS A 182 5.34 -4.11 1.66
CA HIS A 182 5.04 -3.81 0.26
C HIS A 182 4.88 -2.31 -0.02
N GLY A 183 5.55 -1.43 0.74
CA GLY A 183 5.42 0.03 0.56
C GLY A 183 5.76 0.52 -0.85
N ALA A 184 6.57 -0.21 -1.62
CA ALA A 184 6.96 0.14 -2.99
C ALA A 184 5.78 0.15 -3.97
N VAL A 185 4.72 -0.62 -3.71
CA VAL A 185 3.52 -0.66 -4.54
C VAL A 185 2.73 0.64 -4.48
N LEU A 186 2.92 1.44 -3.43
CA LEU A 186 2.29 2.75 -3.27
C LEU A 186 2.92 3.82 -4.16
N ILE A 187 4.09 3.60 -4.75
CA ILE A 187 4.68 4.57 -5.70
C ILE A 187 3.73 4.69 -6.91
N GLY A 188 3.39 5.92 -7.29
CA GLY A 188 2.38 6.25 -8.29
C GLY A 188 1.01 6.58 -7.69
N GLN A 189 0.72 6.05 -6.49
CA GLN A 189 -0.56 6.29 -5.85
C GLN A 189 -0.70 7.76 -5.41
N PRO A 190 -1.90 8.34 -5.51
CA PRO A 190 -2.14 9.72 -5.12
C PRO A 190 -2.01 9.91 -3.61
N GLU A 191 -1.35 10.99 -3.20
CA GLU A 191 -1.54 11.53 -1.87
C GLU A 191 -2.91 12.22 -1.81
N GLY A 192 -3.59 12.20 -0.66
CA GLY A 192 -4.96 12.67 -0.64
C GLY A 192 -5.61 12.70 0.72
N ALA A 193 -6.93 12.51 0.72
CA ALA A 193 -7.81 12.75 1.86
C ALA A 193 -7.41 12.00 3.14
N TRP A 194 -6.77 10.83 3.00
CA TRP A 194 -6.43 9.92 4.09
C TRP A 194 -4.97 9.44 4.08
N LEU A 195 -4.18 9.73 3.05
CA LEU A 195 -2.75 9.40 2.97
C LEU A 195 -1.94 10.69 2.88
N ASP A 196 -0.88 10.79 3.68
CA ASP A 196 0.11 11.88 3.65
C ASP A 196 1.51 11.24 3.77
N VAL A 197 2.43 11.54 2.83
CA VAL A 197 3.80 11.00 2.90
C VAL A 197 4.83 12.09 3.15
N LYS A 198 5.91 11.70 3.84
CA LYS A 198 7.03 12.58 4.19
C LYS A 198 8.33 11.86 3.92
N SER A 199 9.24 12.51 3.18
CA SER A 199 10.50 11.87 2.79
C SER A 199 11.46 11.65 3.96
N GLN A 200 11.28 12.37 5.07
CA GLN A 200 12.14 12.37 6.24
C GLN A 200 11.33 12.52 7.52
N LEU A 201 11.85 12.00 8.63
CA LEU A 201 11.29 12.24 9.97
C LEU A 201 11.34 13.72 10.32
N TYR A 202 10.33 14.19 11.06
CA TYR A 202 10.44 15.48 11.74
C TYR A 202 11.48 15.40 12.84
N ASP A 203 12.28 16.46 12.99
CA ASP A 203 13.19 16.59 14.13
C ASP A 203 12.40 16.88 15.42
N ILE A 204 11.91 15.82 16.06
CA ILE A 204 11.15 15.88 17.31
C ILE A 204 11.99 16.28 18.53
N THR A 205 13.30 16.49 18.37
CA THR A 205 14.11 17.11 19.43
C THR A 205 13.87 18.62 19.50
N ARG A 206 13.39 19.23 18.39
CA ARG A 206 13.04 20.63 18.29
C ARG A 206 11.53 20.82 18.38
N LEU A 207 11.10 21.94 18.96
CA LEU A 207 9.69 22.30 19.06
C LEU A 207 8.99 22.31 17.69
N ARG A 208 9.68 22.81 16.65
CA ARG A 208 9.15 22.81 15.27
C ARG A 208 8.71 21.43 14.82
N GLY A 209 9.57 20.41 14.98
CA GLY A 209 9.27 19.06 14.52
C GLY A 209 8.13 18.41 15.33
N LYS A 210 8.09 18.66 16.65
CA LYS A 210 6.96 18.21 17.49
C LYS A 210 5.64 18.82 17.03
N VAL A 211 5.60 20.13 16.78
CA VAL A 211 4.41 20.84 16.32
C VAL A 211 4.01 20.38 14.92
N SER A 212 4.95 20.23 13.97
CA SER A 212 4.64 19.72 12.63
C SER A 212 4.05 18.31 12.66
N MET A 213 4.59 17.42 13.49
CA MET A 213 4.03 16.08 13.67
C MET A 213 2.62 16.12 14.28
N ALA A 214 2.43 16.94 15.31
CA ALA A 214 1.13 17.13 15.96
C ALA A 214 0.09 17.72 14.99
N GLN A 215 0.49 18.66 14.13
CA GLN A 215 -0.39 19.24 13.10
C GLN A 215 -0.82 18.19 12.08
N ALA A 216 0.08 17.32 11.60
CA ALA A 216 -0.28 16.24 10.69
C ALA A 216 -1.29 15.28 11.31
N VAL A 217 -1.09 14.88 12.56
CA VAL A 217 -2.01 13.98 13.29
C VAL A 217 -3.36 14.65 13.57
N ALA A 218 -3.36 15.88 14.09
CA ALA A 218 -4.59 16.61 14.39
C ALA A 218 -5.41 16.88 13.12
N ARG A 219 -4.77 17.12 11.98
CA ARG A 219 -5.43 17.29 10.68
C ARG A 219 -6.28 16.07 10.31
N PHE A 220 -5.74 14.86 10.48
CA PHE A 220 -6.47 13.62 10.22
C PHE A 220 -7.51 13.29 11.29
N ALA A 221 -7.21 13.57 12.56
CA ALA A 221 -8.16 13.36 13.66
C ALA A 221 -9.40 14.28 13.51
N ASN A 222 -9.22 15.47 12.96
CA ASN A 222 -10.29 16.41 12.64
C ASN A 222 -11.04 16.10 11.34
N SER A 223 -10.58 15.15 10.54
CA SER A 223 -11.24 14.70 9.32
C SER A 223 -11.83 13.29 9.52
N GLY A 224 -11.68 12.41 8.52
CA GLY A 224 -12.10 11.01 8.56
C GLY A 224 -11.02 10.03 9.05
N GLY A 225 -9.96 10.55 9.67
CA GLY A 225 -8.74 9.78 9.95
C GLY A 225 -7.79 9.72 8.75
N GLY A 226 -6.70 8.99 8.89
CA GLY A 226 -5.68 8.85 7.85
C GLY A 226 -4.39 8.19 8.33
N VAL A 227 -3.41 8.13 7.45
CA VAL A 227 -2.09 7.55 7.67
C VAL A 227 -1.05 8.56 7.21
N VAL A 228 -0.08 8.84 8.08
CA VAL A 228 1.15 9.56 7.73
C VAL A 228 2.27 8.54 7.59
N VAL A 229 2.95 8.49 6.43
CA VAL A 229 4.09 7.61 6.21
C VAL A 229 5.37 8.42 6.07
N PHE A 230 6.31 8.21 6.98
CA PHE A 230 7.64 8.79 6.90
C PHE A 230 8.61 7.82 6.22
N GLY A 231 9.47 8.39 5.38
CA GLY A 231 10.38 7.68 4.50
C GLY A 231 9.83 7.47 3.09
N MET A 232 8.88 8.28 2.64
CA MET A 232 8.36 8.25 1.28
C MET A 232 8.23 9.67 0.74
N GLY A 233 8.69 9.92 -0.49
CA GLY A 233 8.65 11.24 -1.12
C GLY A 233 7.51 11.38 -2.12
N THR A 234 7.01 12.60 -2.31
CA THR A 234 6.06 12.94 -3.36
C THR A 234 6.72 13.64 -4.54
N LYS A 235 6.01 13.67 -5.67
CA LYS A 235 6.21 14.61 -6.78
C LYS A 235 4.87 15.26 -7.13
N LYS A 236 4.90 16.52 -7.55
CA LYS A 236 3.73 17.22 -8.08
C LYS A 236 3.42 16.75 -9.51
N VAL A 237 2.16 16.46 -9.76
CA VAL A 237 1.58 16.14 -11.06
C VAL A 237 0.34 17.02 -11.28
N GLY A 238 -0.21 17.04 -12.51
CA GLY A 238 -1.36 17.91 -12.82
C GLY A 238 -2.61 17.65 -11.95
N SER A 239 -2.77 16.44 -11.42
CA SER A 239 -3.89 16.02 -10.56
C SER A 239 -3.64 16.17 -9.05
N GLY A 240 -2.44 16.60 -8.62
CA GLY A 240 -2.09 16.70 -7.20
C GLY A 240 -0.66 16.24 -6.89
N GLU A 241 -0.46 15.64 -5.72
CA GLU A 241 0.79 14.98 -5.37
C GLU A 241 0.63 13.47 -5.46
N VAL A 242 1.64 12.78 -5.99
CA VAL A 242 1.70 11.33 -6.04
C VAL A 242 2.98 10.85 -5.36
N VAL A 243 2.92 9.68 -4.73
CA VAL A 243 4.10 9.03 -4.14
C VAL A 243 5.11 8.74 -5.26
N ALA A 244 6.35 9.15 -5.08
CA ALA A 244 7.39 9.10 -6.11
C ALA A 244 8.55 8.17 -5.77
N SER A 245 8.86 7.99 -4.48
CA SER A 245 10.02 7.22 -4.05
C SER A 245 9.98 6.81 -2.58
N ILE A 246 10.79 5.81 -2.25
CA ILE A 246 11.06 5.37 -0.88
C ILE A 246 12.44 5.89 -0.44
N HIS A 247 12.48 6.40 0.79
CA HIS A 247 13.65 6.92 1.49
C HIS A 247 13.64 6.36 2.91
N PRO A 248 14.18 5.14 3.15
CA PRO A 248 14.12 4.54 4.47
C PRO A 248 14.69 5.48 5.53
N VAL A 249 14.00 5.57 6.67
CA VAL A 249 14.36 6.50 7.75
C VAL A 249 15.17 5.77 8.84
N PRO A 250 16.13 6.44 9.47
CA PRO A 250 16.87 5.85 10.58
C PRO A 250 15.94 5.68 11.79
N THR A 251 15.79 4.44 12.26
CA THR A 251 14.98 4.11 13.42
C THR A 251 15.80 3.37 14.47
N ASP A 252 15.44 3.55 15.74
CA ASP A 252 16.00 2.82 16.88
C ASP A 252 14.87 2.32 17.79
N GLY A 253 15.20 1.52 18.81
CA GLY A 253 14.22 0.96 19.76
C GLY A 253 13.45 2.00 20.60
N HIS A 254 13.77 3.29 20.49
CA HIS A 254 13.08 4.38 21.16
C HIS A 254 12.30 5.29 20.21
N THR A 255 12.45 5.15 18.89
CA THR A 255 11.81 6.01 17.89
C THR A 255 10.30 6.08 18.10
N VAL A 256 9.59 4.95 18.16
CA VAL A 256 8.12 4.92 18.37
C VAL A 256 7.73 5.66 19.65
N ARG A 257 8.37 5.33 20.78
CA ARG A 257 8.07 5.94 22.08
C ARG A 257 8.29 7.46 22.07
N ARG A 258 9.39 7.94 21.49
CA ARG A 258 9.68 9.39 21.42
C ARG A 258 8.64 10.14 20.59
N HIS A 259 8.22 9.57 19.47
CA HIS A 259 7.21 10.17 18.60
C HIS A 259 5.83 10.18 19.28
N ARG A 260 5.44 9.08 19.94
CA ARG A 260 4.20 9.02 20.72
C ARG A 260 4.17 10.06 21.85
N GLN A 261 5.25 10.19 22.62
CA GLN A 261 5.37 11.21 23.68
C GLN A 261 5.27 12.64 23.13
N ALA A 262 5.85 12.90 21.95
CA ALA A 262 5.71 14.20 21.29
C ALA A 262 4.25 14.49 20.92
N LEU A 263 3.50 13.50 20.43
CA LEU A 263 2.07 13.64 20.13
C LEU A 263 1.24 13.84 21.41
N GLU A 264 1.47 13.05 22.45
CA GLU A 264 0.80 13.17 23.75
C GLU A 264 0.99 14.56 24.40
N ALA A 265 2.15 15.17 24.21
CA ALA A 265 2.44 16.50 24.74
C ALA A 265 1.83 17.65 23.92
N HIS A 266 1.47 17.41 22.66
CA HIS A 266 1.11 18.47 21.72
C HIS A 266 -0.25 18.32 21.05
N VAL A 267 -0.95 17.19 21.14
CA VAL A 267 -2.29 16.97 20.56
C VAL A 267 -3.32 16.76 21.67
N TYR A 268 -4.40 17.54 21.65
CA TYR A 268 -5.44 17.52 22.70
C TYR A 268 -6.87 17.54 22.15
N PRO A 269 -7.74 16.59 22.54
CA PRO A 269 -7.40 15.34 23.23
C PRO A 269 -6.47 14.47 22.38
N LEU A 270 -5.84 13.44 22.94
CA LEU A 270 -5.10 12.48 22.11
C LEU A 270 -6.12 11.64 21.30
N PRO A 271 -5.95 11.44 19.98
CA PRO A 271 -6.87 10.61 19.19
C PRO A 271 -6.95 9.18 19.72
N THR A 272 -8.18 8.68 19.86
CA THR A 272 -8.42 7.31 20.31
C THR A 272 -7.96 6.33 19.24
N GLY A 273 -7.19 5.31 19.64
CA GLY A 273 -6.64 4.32 18.72
C GLY A 273 -5.47 4.82 17.86
N LEU A 274 -4.91 5.99 18.16
CA LEU A 274 -3.67 6.47 17.53
C LEU A 274 -2.56 5.42 17.67
N ASP A 275 -1.99 5.04 16.53
CA ASP A 275 -0.92 4.06 16.44
C ASP A 275 0.31 4.65 15.75
N VAL A 276 1.48 4.28 16.25
CA VAL A 276 2.78 4.71 15.72
C VAL A 276 3.64 3.46 15.65
N GLU A 277 4.02 3.05 14.45
CA GLU A 277 4.72 1.79 14.23
C GLU A 277 5.87 1.95 13.23
N ILE A 278 6.83 1.05 13.32
CA ILE A 278 7.93 0.93 12.36
C ILE A 278 7.61 -0.28 11.50
N VAL A 279 7.59 -0.09 10.18
CA VAL A 279 7.31 -1.15 9.21
C VAL A 279 8.54 -1.39 8.32
N PRO A 280 8.75 -2.63 7.84
CA PRO A 280 9.85 -2.93 6.93
C PRO A 280 9.67 -2.22 5.59
N ALA A 281 10.78 -1.89 4.93
CA ALA A 281 10.80 -1.44 3.55
C ALA A 281 12.16 -1.78 2.91
N ASP A 282 12.21 -1.72 1.57
CA ASP A 282 13.45 -1.93 0.83
C ASP A 282 14.54 -0.97 1.32
N GLY A 283 15.65 -1.54 1.79
CA GLY A 283 16.79 -0.77 2.28
C GLY A 283 16.64 -0.17 3.68
N GLY A 284 15.60 -0.52 4.44
CA GLY A 284 15.49 -0.13 5.85
C GLY A 284 14.07 -0.20 6.40
N THR A 285 13.60 0.91 6.97
CA THR A 285 12.30 1.00 7.65
C THR A 285 11.57 2.28 7.33
N LEU A 286 10.24 2.24 7.40
CA LEU A 286 9.37 3.42 7.40
C LEU A 286 8.78 3.62 8.80
N LEU A 287 8.45 4.86 9.15
CA LEU A 287 7.65 5.16 10.35
C LEU A 287 6.23 5.50 9.90
N VAL A 288 5.25 4.76 10.41
CA VAL A 288 3.84 4.93 10.08
C VAL A 288 3.10 5.48 11.28
N VAL A 289 2.30 6.52 11.07
CA VAL A 289 1.39 7.08 12.08
C VAL A 289 -0.03 6.91 11.56
N HIS A 290 -0.76 5.98 12.18
CA HIS A 290 -2.16 5.71 11.83
C HIS A 290 -3.10 6.44 12.79
N VAL A 291 -3.99 7.25 12.22
CA VAL A 291 -5.01 8.01 12.93
C VAL A 291 -6.39 7.45 12.52
N PRO A 292 -7.07 6.67 13.37
CA PRO A 292 -8.41 6.18 13.09
C PRO A 292 -9.44 7.31 12.98
N PRO A 293 -10.61 7.08 12.36
CA PRO A 293 -11.72 8.02 12.38
C PRO A 293 -12.13 8.33 13.83
N GLN A 294 -12.34 9.60 14.14
CA GLN A 294 -12.74 10.05 15.47
C GLN A 294 -14.21 10.47 15.48
N LEU A 295 -14.88 10.26 16.61
CA LEU A 295 -16.26 10.71 16.81
C LEU A 295 -16.35 12.24 16.68
N ASP A 296 -17.44 12.73 16.09
CA ASP A 296 -17.60 14.18 15.92
C ASP A 296 -17.73 14.93 17.25
N THR A 297 -18.18 14.26 18.31
CA THR A 297 -18.32 14.83 19.67
C THR A 297 -17.00 15.15 20.35
N VAL A 298 -15.89 14.53 19.93
CA VAL A 298 -14.55 14.81 20.48
C VAL A 298 -13.75 15.78 19.62
N LYS A 299 -14.28 16.17 18.46
CA LYS A 299 -13.67 17.19 17.60
C LYS A 299 -14.03 18.59 18.12
N PRO A 300 -13.13 19.58 17.97
CA PRO A 300 -11.84 19.48 17.28
C PRO A 300 -10.68 19.04 18.18
N PHE A 301 -9.74 18.33 17.56
CA PHE A 301 -8.39 18.07 18.04
C PHE A 301 -7.53 19.32 17.85
N LEU A 302 -6.87 19.72 18.94
CA LEU A 302 -6.08 20.92 19.06
C LEU A 302 -4.59 20.58 19.07
N VAL A 303 -3.77 21.49 18.54
CA VAL A 303 -2.31 21.41 18.68
C VAL A 303 -1.81 22.51 19.60
N HIS A 304 -1.03 22.11 20.60
CA HIS A 304 -0.29 23.04 21.46
C HIS A 304 1.00 23.48 20.75
N GLY A 305 1.10 24.76 20.46
CA GLY A 305 2.09 25.37 19.58
C GLY A 305 1.50 25.73 18.21
N ALA A 306 2.05 26.78 17.61
CA ALA A 306 1.77 27.15 16.22
C ALA A 306 3.08 27.45 15.47
N ILE A 307 3.04 27.29 14.15
CA ILE A 307 4.09 27.74 13.25
C ILE A 307 3.50 28.90 12.44
N VAL A 308 4.03 30.11 12.64
CA VAL A 308 3.59 31.35 11.99
C VAL A 308 4.83 32.02 11.39
N ASP A 309 4.82 32.30 10.09
CA ASP A 309 5.95 32.92 9.36
C ASP A 309 7.31 32.27 9.67
N ASP A 310 7.37 30.93 9.61
CA ASP A 310 8.54 30.10 9.95
C ASP A 310 9.03 30.17 11.41
N ARG A 311 8.33 30.89 12.29
CA ARG A 311 8.60 30.95 13.73
C ARG A 311 7.65 30.04 14.49
N VAL A 312 8.18 29.39 15.52
CA VAL A 312 7.39 28.51 16.38
C VAL A 312 7.01 29.25 17.65
N GLU A 313 5.72 29.40 17.89
CA GLU A 313 5.20 30.06 19.08
C GLU A 313 4.51 29.03 19.98
N GLY A 314 5.14 28.72 21.12
CA GLY A 314 4.69 27.65 22.03
C GLY A 314 3.44 27.98 22.85
N ALA A 315 3.07 29.26 22.95
CA ALA A 315 1.92 29.71 23.75
C ALA A 315 0.58 29.66 22.99
N PHE A 316 0.58 29.29 21.72
CA PHE A 316 -0.60 29.30 20.87
C PHE A 316 -1.26 27.92 20.83
N ILE A 317 -2.57 27.91 20.67
CA ILE A 317 -3.35 26.71 20.38
C ILE A 317 -3.83 26.84 18.94
N SER A 318 -3.61 25.81 18.12
CA SER A 318 -4.08 25.78 16.74
C SER A 318 -5.12 24.68 16.53
N ILE A 319 -6.22 25.02 15.84
CA ILE A 319 -7.16 24.04 15.30
C ILE A 319 -6.74 23.75 13.86
N VAL A 320 -6.24 22.55 13.61
CA VAL A 320 -5.82 22.17 12.26
C VAL A 320 -6.99 21.52 11.54
N ARG A 321 -7.54 22.21 10.54
CA ARG A 321 -8.57 21.66 9.65
C ARG A 321 -8.01 21.56 8.23
N ARG A 322 -8.51 20.59 7.47
CA ARG A 322 -8.26 20.52 6.03
C ARG A 322 -9.22 21.49 5.33
N HIS A 323 -8.71 22.62 4.84
CA HIS A 323 -9.43 23.47 3.90
C HIS A 323 -8.52 23.71 2.69
N GLY A 324 -8.54 22.76 1.74
CA GLY A 324 -7.52 22.71 0.68
C GLY A 324 -6.13 22.35 1.22
N GLU A 325 -5.09 23.04 0.73
CA GLU A 325 -3.67 22.86 1.15
C GLU A 325 -3.30 23.68 2.41
N ASP A 326 -4.13 24.64 2.85
CA ASP A 326 -3.76 25.59 3.90
C ASP A 326 -4.19 25.19 5.31
N THR A 327 -3.30 25.44 6.29
CA THR A 327 -3.60 25.37 7.72
C THR A 327 -3.91 26.76 8.23
N ILE A 328 -5.17 27.04 8.57
CA ILE A 328 -5.56 28.33 9.17
C ILE A 328 -5.41 28.21 10.70
N PRO A 329 -4.40 28.86 11.33
CA PRO A 329 -4.35 28.91 12.78
C PRO A 329 -5.60 29.63 13.30
N THR A 330 -6.39 28.94 14.11
CA THR A 330 -7.55 29.56 14.76
C THR A 330 -7.07 30.52 15.84
N THR A 331 -7.49 31.77 15.75
CA THR A 331 -7.09 32.81 16.69
C THR A 331 -7.80 32.63 18.04
N ALA A 332 -7.20 33.13 19.12
CA ALA A 332 -7.81 33.08 20.46
C ALA A 332 -9.27 33.61 20.52
N PRO A 333 -9.64 34.69 19.78
CA PRO A 333 -11.04 35.12 19.68
C PRO A 333 -11.99 34.07 19.11
N ALA A 334 -11.57 33.31 18.09
CA ALA A 334 -12.40 32.28 17.49
C ALA A 334 -12.60 31.07 18.41
N VAL A 335 -11.56 30.68 19.17
CA VAL A 335 -11.67 29.68 20.24
C VAL A 335 -12.62 30.16 21.33
N HIS A 336 -12.47 31.42 21.78
CA HIS A 336 -13.34 32.01 22.80
C HIS A 336 -14.81 32.08 22.34
N ALA A 337 -15.07 32.44 21.08
CA ALA A 337 -16.42 32.47 20.52
C ALA A 337 -17.07 31.08 20.53
N ALA A 338 -16.36 30.04 20.09
CA ALA A 338 -16.85 28.67 20.10
C ALA A 338 -17.16 28.18 21.53
N MET A 339 -16.27 28.44 22.49
CA MET A 339 -16.51 28.10 23.90
C MET A 339 -17.68 28.88 24.52
N SER A 340 -17.87 30.13 24.12
CA SER A 340 -18.96 30.98 24.62
C SER A 340 -20.32 30.52 24.11
N ILE A 341 -20.40 30.07 22.86
CA ILE A 341 -21.63 29.52 22.25
C ILE A 341 -22.08 28.24 22.98
N ASN A 342 -21.16 27.31 23.24
CA ASN A 342 -21.49 26.07 23.95
C ASN A 342 -21.99 26.35 25.38
N ARG A 343 -21.41 27.32 26.09
CA ARG A 343 -21.93 27.74 27.41
C ARG A 343 -23.35 28.31 27.37
N VAL A 344 -23.76 28.90 26.25
CA VAL A 344 -25.13 29.40 26.06
C VAL A 344 -26.08 28.24 25.72
N LEU A 345 -25.65 27.29 24.88
CA LEU A 345 -26.42 26.08 24.57
C LEU A 345 -26.64 25.21 25.82
N ASP A 346 -25.61 24.96 26.62
CA ASP A 346 -25.72 24.22 27.89
C ASP A 346 -26.73 24.89 28.86
N ARG A 347 -26.80 26.23 28.84
CA ARG A 347 -27.79 26.98 29.62
C ARG A 347 -29.20 26.86 29.07
N LEU A 348 -29.37 26.80 27.76
CA LEU A 348 -30.67 26.66 27.11
C LEU A 348 -31.23 25.24 27.29
N GLU A 349 -30.40 24.21 27.16
CA GLU A 349 -30.78 22.83 27.47
C GLU A 349 -31.16 22.67 28.95
N GLY A 350 -30.38 23.24 29.87
CA GLY A 350 -30.72 23.25 31.31
C GLY A 350 -31.96 24.08 31.68
N GLN A 351 -32.47 24.94 30.79
CA GLN A 351 -33.74 25.66 30.96
C GLN A 351 -34.94 24.88 30.39
N LEU A 352 -34.74 24.09 29.34
CA LEU A 352 -35.76 23.21 28.76
C LEU A 352 -36.04 21.98 29.64
N ASP A 353 -35.07 21.55 30.45
CA ASP A 353 -35.19 20.42 31.38
C ASP A 353 -35.80 20.80 32.75
N ARG A 354 -36.26 22.04 32.93
CA ARG A 354 -37.01 22.42 34.15
C ARG A 354 -38.47 21.99 33.99
N PRO A 355 -38.98 21.04 34.80
CA PRO A 355 -40.41 20.75 34.79
C PRO A 355 -41.17 22.02 35.15
N MET A 356 -42.17 22.38 34.34
CA MET A 356 -43.09 23.47 34.64
C MET A 356 -43.69 23.22 36.02
N ARG A 357 -43.26 23.99 37.01
CA ARG A 357 -43.90 24.01 38.32
C ARG A 357 -45.31 24.56 38.13
N GLN A 358 -46.30 23.73 38.45
CA GLN A 358 -47.73 24.05 38.47
C GLN A 358 -48.05 25.18 39.44
#